data_AF-A0A942NX44-F1
#
_entry.id   AF-A0A942NX44-F1
#
_cell.length_a   1.000
_cell.length_b   1.000
_cell.length_c   1.000
_cell.angle_alpha   90.00
_cell.angle_beta   90.00
_cell.angle_gamma   90.00
#
_symmetry.space_group_name_H-M   'P 1'
#
loop_
_entity.id
_entity.type
_entity.pdbx_description
1 polymer ?
#
loop_
_entity_poly.entity_id
_entity_poly.type
_entity_poly.pdbx_seq_one_letter_code
_entity_poly.pdbx_strand_id
1 'polypeptide(L)' 'MEEKKKLRCPLGVPGGIVAALVGIVGIVMNIMSFNLLGLLTSIGLFLLAGPFVRVTLMVHSANDRLDELEKKAGK' A
#
# COMPACT_ATOMS: atom_id res chain seq x y z
N MET A 1 16.37 -22.51 15.23
CA MET A 1 15.70 -21.26 15.66
C MET A 1 14.49 -21.09 14.76
N GLU A 2 13.33 -20.78 15.31
CA GLU A 2 12.07 -20.67 14.56
C GLU A 2 12.26 -19.69 13.39
N GLU A 3 12.08 -20.15 12.15
CA GLU A 3 12.19 -19.29 10.96
C GLU A 3 11.21 -18.12 11.14
N LYS A 4 11.72 -16.93 11.46
CA LYS A 4 10.89 -15.72 11.50
C LYS A 4 10.29 -15.53 10.12
N LYS A 5 9.00 -15.83 10.00
CA LYS A 5 8.25 -15.67 8.75
C LYS A 5 8.34 -14.21 8.33
N LYS A 6 8.97 -13.93 7.19
CA LYS A 6 9.14 -12.57 6.69
C LYS A 6 7.78 -11.88 6.61
N LEU A 7 7.59 -10.76 7.30
CA LEU A 7 6.43 -9.90 7.11
C LEU A 7 6.58 -9.14 5.79
N ARG A 8 6.47 -9.85 4.67
CA ARG A 8 6.26 -9.23 3.36
C ARG A 8 4.78 -9.30 3.05
N CYS A 9 4.19 -8.14 2.77
CA CYS A 9 2.84 -8.04 2.24
C CYS A 9 2.96 -8.00 0.71
N PRO A 10 2.87 -9.14 -0.01
CA PRO A 10 3.05 -9.17 -1.47
C PRO A 10 2.03 -8.29 -2.20
N LEU A 11 0.87 -8.06 -1.57
CA LEU A 11 -0.22 -7.23 -2.09
C LEU A 11 -0.20 -5.79 -1.58
N GLY A 12 0.70 -5.38 -0.68
CA GLY A 12 0.60 -4.04 -0.10
C GLY A 12 0.95 -2.92 -1.10
N VAL A 13 2.10 -3.03 -1.79
CA VAL A 13 2.49 -2.06 -2.84
C VAL A 13 1.61 -2.19 -4.08
N PRO A 14 1.40 -3.40 -4.64
CA PRO A 14 0.50 -3.56 -5.80
C PRO A 14 -0.94 -3.16 -5.48
N GLY A 15 -1.44 -3.50 -4.29
CA GLY A 15 -2.79 -3.17 -3.85
C GLY A 15 -3.00 -1.67 -3.67
N GLY A 16 -1.99 -0.95 -3.16
CA GLY A 16 -2.04 0.51 -3.10
C GLY A 16 -2.06 1.16 -4.50
N ILE A 17 -1.30 0.64 -5.46
CA ILE A 17 -1.34 1.13 -6.85
C ILE A 17 -2.71 0.87 -7.49
N VAL A 18 -3.28 -0.32 -7.28
CA VAL A 18 -4.63 -0.66 -7.76
C VAL A 18 -5.68 0.26 -7.11
N ALA A 19 -5.57 0.52 -5.80
CA ALA A 19 -6.49 1.44 -5.11
C ALA A 19 -6.41 2.86 -5.69
N ALA A 20 -5.21 3.35 -6.04
CA ALA A 20 -5.05 4.64 -6.71
C ALA A 20 -5.73 4.66 -8.09
N LEU A 21 -5.53 3.62 -8.90
CA LEU A 21 -6.16 3.50 -10.22
C LEU A 21 -7.69 3.45 -10.12
N VAL A 22 -8.22 2.64 -9.19
CA VAL A 22 -9.66 2.55 -8.93
C VAL A 22 -10.22 3.90 -8.44
N GLY A 23 -9.48 4.60 -7.57
CA GLY A 23 -9.84 5.94 -7.11
C GLY A 23 -9.96 6.93 -8.28
N ILE A 24 -8.99 6.94 -9.21
CA ILE A 24 -9.02 7.82 -10.40
C ILE A 24 -10.22 7.47 -11.29
N VAL A 25 -10.44 6.19 -11.59
CA VAL A 25 -11.58 5.75 -12.41
C VAL A 25 -12.90 6.15 -11.75
N GLY A 26 -13.01 5.97 -10.43
CA GLY A 26 -14.16 6.38 -9.64
C GLY A 26 -14.41 7.90 -9.70
N ILE A 27 -13.36 8.71 -9.64
CA ILE A 27 -13.46 10.18 -9.77
C ILE A 27 -14.07 10.55 -11.13
N VAL A 28 -13.53 9.99 -12.24
CA VAL A 28 -14.01 10.29 -13.59
C VAL A 28 -15.48 9.90 -13.75
N MET A 29 -15.85 8.68 -13.34
CA MET A 29 -17.22 8.17 -13.48
C MET A 29 -18.23 8.95 -12.63
N ASN A 30 -17.85 9.35 -11.41
CA ASN A 30 -18.74 10.12 -10.53
C ASN A 30 -18.91 11.57 -10.98
N ILE A 31 -17.89 12.17 -11.61
CA ILE A 31 -18.01 13.49 -12.26
C ILE A 31 -19.02 13.41 -13.40
N MET A 32 -18.91 12.41 -14.29
CA MET A 32 -19.85 12.23 -15.40
C MET A 32 -21.29 12.00 -14.94
N SER A 33 -21.45 11.35 -13.78
CA SER A 33 -22.76 10.99 -13.22
C SER A 33 -23.31 12.03 -12.22
N PHE A 34 -22.63 13.17 -12.03
CA PHE A 34 -22.97 14.19 -11.02
C PHE A 34 -23.21 13.63 -9.61
N ASN A 35 -22.51 12.56 -9.23
CA ASN A 35 -22.67 11.92 -7.92
C ASN A 35 -21.61 12.42 -6.94
N LEU A 36 -22.00 13.42 -6.14
CA LEU A 36 -21.10 14.08 -5.18
C LEU A 36 -20.61 13.13 -4.05
N LEU A 37 -21.48 12.25 -3.55
CA LEU A 37 -21.13 11.28 -2.51
C LEU A 37 -20.11 10.26 -3.01
N GLY A 38 -20.32 9.72 -4.22
CA GLY A 38 -19.38 8.79 -4.84
C GLY A 38 -18.06 9.45 -5.25
N LEU A 39 -18.10 10.74 -5.59
CA LEU A 39 -16.89 11.52 -5.85
C LEU A 39 -16.03 11.66 -4.59
N LEU A 40 -16.65 11.98 -3.45
CA LEU A 40 -15.96 12.14 -2.18
C LEU A 40 -15.26 10.84 -1.74
N THR A 41 -15.94 9.71 -1.87
CA THR A 41 -15.37 8.40 -1.53
C THR A 41 -14.23 8.00 -2.47
N SER A 42 -14.35 8.29 -3.77
CA SER A 42 -13.30 8.03 -4.76
C SER A 42 -12.05 8.87 -4.51
N ILE A 43 -12.23 10.15 -4.13
CA ILE A 43 -11.14 11.03 -3.71
C ILE A 43 -10.47 10.50 -2.44
N GLY A 44 -11.27 10.08 -1.44
CA GLY A 44 -10.75 9.48 -0.22
C GLY A 44 -9.91 8.23 -0.49
N LEU A 45 -10.39 7.35 -1.37
CA LEU A 45 -9.69 6.13 -1.78
C LEU A 45 -8.35 6.46 -2.47
N PHE A 46 -8.35 7.44 -3.38
CA PHE A 46 -7.14 7.89 -4.06
C PHE A 46 -6.11 8.49 -3.08
N LEU A 47 -6.56 9.33 -2.15
CA LEU A 47 -5.69 9.95 -1.13
C LEU A 47 -5.11 8.93 -0.16
N LEU A 48 -5.85 7.89 0.19
CA LEU A 48 -5.38 6.82 1.08
C LEU A 48 -4.41 5.84 0.41
N ALA A 49 -4.47 5.70 -0.92
CA ALA A 49 -3.60 4.78 -1.65
C ALA A 49 -2.11 5.10 -1.47
N GLY A 50 -1.72 6.38 -1.55
CA GLY A 50 -0.34 6.83 -1.36
C GLY A 50 0.29 6.47 -0.01
N PRO A 51 -0.29 6.88 1.14
CA PRO A 51 0.24 6.50 2.45
C PRO A 51 0.25 4.99 2.67
N PHE A 52 -0.72 4.24 2.10
CA PHE A 52 -0.75 2.79 2.17
C PHE A 52 0.47 2.12 1.51
N VAL A 53 0.86 2.60 0.32
CA VAL A 53 2.09 2.15 -0.37
C VAL A 53 3.32 2.50 0.47
N ARG A 54 3.39 3.72 1.02
CA ARG A 54 4.52 4.17 1.83
C ARG A 54 4.74 3.31 3.07
N VAL A 55 3.67 3.04 3.83
CA VAL A 55 3.76 2.19 5.03
C VAL A 55 4.22 0.79 4.65
N THR A 56 3.69 0.23 3.56
CA THR A 56 4.12 -1.08 3.08
C THR A 56 5.61 -1.11 2.73
N LEU A 57 6.11 -0.08 2.03
CA LEU A 57 7.53 0.02 1.67
C LEU A 57 8.43 0.17 2.91
N MET A 58 8.01 0.95 3.91
CA MET A 58 8.73 1.09 5.18
C MET A 58 8.83 -0.24 5.94
N VAL A 59 7.77 -1.04 5.96
CA VAL A 59 7.79 -2.37 6.60
C VAL A 59 8.73 -3.32 5.86
N HIS A 60 8.71 -3.31 4.53
CA HIS A 60 9.64 -4.13 3.74
C HIS A 60 11.09 -3.70 3.93
N SER A 61 11.38 -2.39 3.94
CA SER A 61 12.73 -1.90 4.15
C SER A 61 13.25 -2.15 5.57
N ALA A 62 12.40 -2.05 6.58
CA ALA A 62 12.74 -2.42 7.95
C ALA A 62 13.09 -3.92 8.06
N ASN A 63 12.33 -4.78 7.38
CA ASN A 63 12.64 -6.21 7.32
C ASN A 63 13.97 -6.48 6.61
N ASP A 64 14.25 -5.82 5.49
CA ASP A 64 15.51 -6.01 4.77
C ASP A 64 16.71 -5.58 5.64
N ARG A 65 16.56 -4.53 6.46
CA ARG A 65 17.58 -4.11 7.43
C ARG A 65 17.74 -5.08 8.60
N LEU A 66 16.65 -5.67 9.07
CA LEU A 66 16.68 -6.72 10.10
C LEU A 66 17.38 -7.98 9.59
N ASP A 67 17.11 -8.41 8.36
CA ASP A 67 17.81 -9.52 7.69
C ASP A 67 19.33 -9.27 7.61
N GLU A 68 19.75 -8.05 7.25
CA GLU A 68 21.18 -7.68 7.23
C GLU A 68 21.84 -7.75 8.62
N LEU A 69 21.11 -7.37 9.67
CA LEU A 69 21.59 -7.41 11.05
C LEU A 69 21.67 -8.84 11.59
N GLU A 70 20.67 -9.68 11.30
CA GLU A 70 20.69 -11.10 11.67
C GLU A 70 21.89 -11.81 10.99
N LYS A 71 22.11 -11.56 9.70
CA LYS A 71 23.27 -12.09 8.95
C LYS A 71 24.61 -11.65 9.54
N LYS A 72 24.74 -10.40 10.00
CA LYS A 72 25.96 -9.90 10.67
C LYS A 72 26.14 -10.48 12.07
N ALA A 73 25.05 -10.79 12.76
CA ALA A 73 25.07 -11.40 14.09
C ALA A 73 25.35 -12.92 14.06
N GLY A 74 25.53 -13.51 12.87
CA GLY A 74 25.82 -14.94 12.71
C GLY A 74 24.66 -15.86 13.11
N LYS A 75 23.43 -15.33 13.08
CA LYS A 75 22.19 -16.09 13.22
C LYS A 75 21.50 -16.20 11.86
#